data_AF-A0A5P9CU36-F1
#
_entry.id   AF-A0A5P9CU36-F1
#
_cell.length_a   1.000
_cell.length_b   1.000
_cell.length_c   1.000
_cell.angle_alpha   90.00
_cell.angle_beta   90.00
_cell.angle_gamma   90.00
#
_symmetry.space_group_name_H-M   'P 1'
#
loop_
_entity.id
_entity.type
_entity.pdbx_description
1 polymer ?
#
loop_
_entity_poly.entity_id
_entity_poly.type
_entity_poly.pdbx_seq_one_letter_code
_entity_poly.pdbx_strand_id
1 'polypeptide(L)'
;MSHAVAKIRLLSAEEQIRVLAKKHDISVARTALDDWADDVTRLAGDDVRFDEVQELVVALRRARVVDGVELTRLHSRYLDER
;
A
#
# COMPACT_ATOMS: atom_id res chain seq x y z
N MET A 1 16.22 -19.32 7.88
CA MET A 1 15.18 -18.41 7.32
C MET A 1 13.77 -18.63 7.87
N SER A 2 13.52 -19.62 8.76
CA SER A 2 12.15 -19.99 9.18
C SER A 2 11.50 -19.08 10.25
N HIS A 3 12.25 -18.32 11.03
CA HIS A 3 11.70 -17.44 12.08
C HIS A 3 11.22 -16.07 11.59
N ALA A 4 11.82 -15.54 10.51
CA ALA A 4 11.48 -14.20 10.01
C ALA A 4 10.10 -14.16 9.34
N VAL A 5 9.74 -15.20 8.59
CA VAL A 5 8.44 -15.30 7.89
C VAL A 5 7.29 -15.46 8.89
N ALA A 6 7.49 -16.24 9.95
CA ALA A 6 6.50 -16.40 11.03
C ALA A 6 6.27 -15.08 11.78
N LYS A 7 7.32 -14.30 12.03
CA LYS A 7 7.23 -13.02 12.72
C LYS A 7 6.49 -11.97 11.89
N ILE A 8 6.68 -11.94 10.57
CA ILE A 8 5.95 -11.03 9.67
C ILE A 8 4.44 -11.28 9.73
N ARG A 9 3.99 -12.54 9.83
CA ARG A 9 2.55 -12.86 9.93
C ARG A 9 1.88 -12.40 11.22
N LEU A 10 2.65 -12.06 12.25
CA LEU A 10 2.15 -11.53 13.53
C LEU A 10 2.10 -10.00 13.57
N LEU A 11 2.66 -9.32 12.55
CA LEU A 11 2.63 -7.86 12.44
C LEU A 11 1.24 -7.39 12.00
N SER A 12 0.87 -6.18 12.39
CA SER A 12 -0.27 -5.45 11.81
C SER A 12 -0.12 -5.33 10.29
N ALA A 13 -1.22 -5.10 9.57
CA ALA A 13 -1.17 -4.86 8.14
C ALA A 13 -0.29 -3.65 7.78
N GLU A 14 -0.36 -2.57 8.56
CA GLU A 14 0.52 -1.40 8.37
C GLU A 14 2.01 -1.79 8.44
N GLU A 15 2.41 -2.49 9.50
CA GLU A 15 3.80 -2.90 9.69
C GLU A 15 4.27 -3.84 8.55
N GLN A 16 3.41 -4.75 8.10
CA GLN A 16 3.73 -5.62 6.96
C GLN A 16 3.94 -4.82 5.67
N ILE A 17 3.08 -3.82 5.39
CA ILE A 17 3.22 -2.94 4.22
C ILE A 17 4.54 -2.17 4.29
N ARG A 18 4.86 -1.56 5.45
CA ARG A 18 6.12 -0.82 5.62
C ARG A 18 7.35 -1.73 5.50
N VAL A 19 7.30 -2.96 6.01
CA VAL A 19 8.37 -3.95 5.85
C VAL A 19 8.54 -4.35 4.39
N LEU A 20 7.45 -4.56 3.65
CA LEU A 20 7.50 -4.86 2.21
C LEU A 20 8.12 -3.70 1.42
N ALA A 21 7.67 -2.48 1.68
CA ALA A 21 8.24 -1.28 1.05
C ALA A 21 9.75 -1.19 1.30
N LYS A 22 10.18 -1.30 2.55
CA LYS A 22 11.60 -1.28 2.93
C LYS A 22 12.40 -2.41 2.28
N LYS A 23 11.86 -3.63 2.23
CA LYS A 23 12.53 -4.79 1.66
C LYS A 23 12.81 -4.63 0.16
N HIS A 24 11.93 -3.92 -0.54
CA HIS A 24 12.02 -3.70 -1.99
C HIS A 24 12.53 -2.30 -2.37
N ASP A 25 13.01 -1.52 -1.40
CA ASP A 25 13.49 -0.13 -1.59
C ASP A 25 12.45 0.77 -2.28
N ILE A 26 11.18 0.61 -1.90
CA ILE A 26 10.06 1.38 -2.44
C ILE A 26 9.75 2.54 -1.49
N SER A 27 9.71 3.74 -2.06
CA SER A 27 9.19 4.96 -1.42
C SER A 27 7.95 5.46 -2.17
N VAL A 28 7.12 6.25 -1.48
CA VAL A 28 6.01 6.97 -2.14
C VAL A 28 6.58 7.98 -3.13
N ALA A 29 6.13 7.90 -4.38
CA ALA A 29 6.46 8.85 -5.43
C ALA A 29 5.21 9.09 -6.28
N ARG A 30 4.51 10.19 -5.99
CA ARG A 30 3.33 10.60 -6.76
C ARG A 30 3.72 11.02 -8.17
N THR A 31 2.85 10.70 -9.11
CA THR A 31 2.97 11.07 -10.51
C THR A 31 1.88 12.05 -10.90
N ALA A 32 2.04 12.74 -12.02
CA ALA A 32 0.98 13.60 -12.56
C ALA A 32 -0.33 12.83 -12.84
N LEU A 33 -0.26 11.52 -13.08
CA LEU A 33 -1.45 10.67 -13.22
C LEU A 33 -2.16 10.46 -11.89
N ASP A 34 -1.43 10.34 -10.79
CA ASP A 34 -2.02 10.21 -9.44
C ASP A 34 -2.73 11.51 -9.05
N ASP A 35 -2.09 12.66 -9.31
CA ASP A 35 -2.68 13.98 -9.06
C ASP A 35 -3.91 14.22 -9.93
N TRP A 36 -3.85 13.84 -11.21
CA TRP A 36 -5.00 13.90 -12.11
C TRP A 36 -6.15 13.00 -11.64
N ALA A 37 -5.86 11.79 -11.15
CA ALA A 37 -6.88 10.88 -10.64
C ALA A 37 -7.58 11.47 -9.42
N ASP A 38 -6.82 12.03 -8.47
CA ASP A 38 -7.38 12.70 -7.28
C ASP A 38 -8.26 13.90 -7.67
N ASP A 39 -7.84 14.68 -8.67
CA ASP A 39 -8.62 15.80 -9.19
C ASP A 39 -9.93 15.33 -9.84
N VAL A 40 -9.90 14.26 -10.64
CA VAL A 40 -11.11 13.69 -11.26
C VAL A 40 -12.06 13.12 -10.20
N THR A 41 -11.55 12.38 -9.21
CA THR A 41 -12.35 11.85 -8.08
C THR A 41 -13.01 12.99 -7.30
N ARG A 42 -12.27 14.07 -7.01
CA ARG A 42 -12.83 15.27 -6.37
C ARG A 42 -13.91 15.95 -7.21
N LEU A 43 -13.70 16.07 -8.52
CA LEU A 43 -14.68 16.64 -9.44
C LEU A 43 -15.94 15.78 -9.59
N ALA A 44 -15.83 14.46 -9.37
CA ALA A 44 -16.98 13.56 -9.32
C ALA A 44 -17.80 13.70 -8.02
N GLY A 45 -17.31 14.49 -7.04
CA GLY A 45 -17.95 14.72 -5.76
C GLY A 45 -17.43 13.85 -4.63
N ASP A 46 -16.39 13.04 -4.87
CA ASP A 46 -15.78 12.17 -3.88
C ASP A 46 -14.54 12.84 -3.25
N ASP A 47 -14.49 12.95 -1.91
CA ASP A 47 -13.28 13.39 -1.18
C ASP A 47 -12.55 12.16 -0.62
N VAL A 48 -11.78 11.50 -1.48
CA VAL A 48 -10.92 10.37 -1.11
C VAL A 48 -9.50 10.86 -0.91
N ARG A 49 -8.91 10.55 0.25
CA ARG A 49 -7.50 10.85 0.53
C ARG A 49 -6.81 9.61 1.03
N PHE A 50 -5.72 9.24 0.36
CA PHE A 50 -4.85 8.18 0.83
C PHE A 50 -3.92 8.71 1.93
N ASP A 51 -3.77 7.90 2.97
CA ASP A 51 -2.66 8.08 3.89
C ASP A 51 -1.36 7.52 3.30
N GLU A 52 -0.25 7.75 4.00
CA GLU A 52 1.08 7.30 3.59
C GLU A 52 1.15 5.78 3.37
N VAL A 53 0.41 4.97 4.14
CA VAL A 53 0.44 3.50 4.03
C VAL A 53 -0.31 3.06 2.78
N GLN A 54 -1.44 3.68 2.46
CA GLN A 54 -2.18 3.44 1.23
C GLN A 54 -1.37 3.86 0.00
N GLU A 55 -0.64 4.98 0.07
CA GLU A 55 0.32 5.39 -0.97
C GLU A 55 1.45 4.37 -1.18
N LEU A 56 1.96 3.74 -0.11
CA LEU A 56 2.93 2.64 -0.23
C LEU A 56 2.32 1.41 -0.94
N VAL A 57 1.05 1.09 -0.71
CA VAL A 57 0.35 0.02 -1.43
C VAL A 57 0.30 0.30 -2.93
N VAL A 58 -0.02 1.54 -3.32
CA VAL A 58 -0.02 1.97 -4.73
C VAL A 58 1.38 1.81 -5.33
N ALA A 59 2.42 2.28 -4.63
CA ALA A 59 3.81 2.18 -5.10
C ALA A 59 4.27 0.71 -5.25
N LEU A 60 3.99 -0.15 -4.27
CA LEU A 60 4.29 -1.59 -4.32
C LEU A 60 3.58 -2.28 -5.49
N ARG A 61 2.31 -1.95 -5.72
CA ARG A 61 1.52 -2.50 -6.83
C ARG A 61 2.09 -2.06 -8.18
N ARG A 62 2.46 -0.78 -8.31
CA ARG A 62 3.06 -0.21 -9.53
C ARG A 62 4.39 -0.87 -9.87
N ALA A 63 5.23 -1.11 -8.85
CA ALA A 63 6.52 -1.76 -9.02
C ALA A 63 6.43 -3.27 -9.35
N ARG A 64 5.27 -3.90 -9.13
CA ARG A 64 5.03 -5.34 -9.37
C ARG A 64 6.01 -6.27 -8.63
N VAL A 65 6.52 -5.82 -7.48
CA VAL A 65 7.48 -6.55 -6.65
C VAL A 65 6.82 -7.50 -5.64
N VAL A 66 5.50 -7.38 -5.47
CA VAL A 66 4.66 -8.23 -4.61
C VAL A 66 3.51 -8.79 -5.44
N ASP A 67 3.04 -10.00 -5.11
CA ASP A 67 1.84 -10.56 -5.72
C ASP A 67 0.64 -9.62 -5.52
N GLY A 68 -0.09 -9.37 -6.61
CA GLY A 68 -1.18 -8.40 -6.61
C GLY A 68 -2.37 -8.83 -5.75
N VAL A 69 -2.66 -10.13 -5.65
CA VAL A 69 -3.77 -10.66 -4.85
C VAL A 69 -3.41 -10.61 -3.37
N GLU A 70 -2.18 -11.01 -3.02
CA GLU A 70 -1.68 -10.90 -1.65
C GLU A 70 -1.65 -9.44 -1.18
N LEU A 71 -1.19 -8.51 -2.02
CA LEU A 71 -1.17 -7.09 -1.68
C LEU A 71 -2.58 -6.51 -1.51
N THR A 72 -3.55 -6.92 -2.33
CA THR A 72 -4.96 -6.51 -2.16
C THR A 72 -5.53 -7.03 -0.84
N ARG A 73 -5.29 -8.31 -0.48
CA ARG A 73 -5.73 -8.87 0.81
C ARG A 73 -5.09 -8.14 1.99
N LEU A 74 -3.81 -7.78 1.86
CA LEU A 74 -3.08 -7.04 2.88
C LEU A 74 -3.66 -5.62 3.05
N HIS A 75 -3.99 -4.95 1.96
CA HIS A 75 -4.64 -3.64 1.98
C HIS A 75 -6.04 -3.70 2.60
N SER A 76 -6.86 -4.70 2.26
CA SER A 76 -8.17 -4.89 2.93
C SER A 76 -8.01 -5.04 4.44
N ARG A 77 -7.05 -5.85 4.90
CA ARG A 77 -6.79 -6.00 6.34
C ARG A 77 -6.33 -4.68 6.98
N TYR A 78 -5.53 -3.88 6.29
CA TYR A 78 -5.14 -2.55 6.77
C TYR A 78 -6.35 -1.63 6.97
N LEU A 79 -7.32 -1.66 6.05
CA LEU A 79 -8.55 -0.89 6.19
C LEU A 79 -9.42 -1.40 7.35
N ASP A 80 -9.45 -2.72 7.60
CA ASP A 80 -10.20 -3.31 8.72
C ASP A 80 -9.58 -3.03 10.10
N GLU A 81 -8.26 -2.83 10.17
CA GLU A 81 -7.52 -2.54 11.41
C GLU A 81 -7.65 -1.06 11.86
N ARG A 82 -8.27 -0.20 11.05
CA ARG A 82 -8.31 1.27 11.22
C ARG A 82 -9.68 1.78 11.62
#